data_AF-A0A413U8Z6-F1
#
_entry.id   AF-A0A413U8Z6-F1
#
_cell.length_a   1.000
_cell.length_b   1.000
_cell.length_c   1.000
_cell.angle_alpha   90.00
_cell.angle_beta   90.00
_cell.angle_gamma   90.00
#
_symmetry.space_group_name_H-M   'P 1'
#
loop_
_entity.id
_entity.type
_entity.pdbx_description
1 polymer ?
#
loop_
_entity_poly.entity_id
_entity_poly.type
_entity_poly.pdbx_seq_one_letter_code
_entity_poly.pdbx_strand_id
1 'polypeptide(L)' 'LFKNHIKNFSFYVPTMRFHNLRDTYATLMLKNECNIFTLKKLLGHSNFSSTSRYIKFDISDLAQAPVLSSLMEIE' A
#
# COMPACT_ATOMS: atom_id res chain seq x y z
N LEU A 1 7.40 -18.05 17.98
CA LEU A 1 6.07 -18.39 17.43
C LEU A 1 5.94 -18.05 15.95
N PHE A 2 5.81 -16.77 15.55
CA PHE A 2 5.63 -16.35 14.14
C PHE A 2 6.62 -16.99 13.15
N LYS A 3 7.93 -16.88 13.41
CA LYS A 3 8.97 -17.45 12.54
C LYS A 3 8.86 -18.97 12.35
N ASN A 4 8.37 -19.69 13.36
CA ASN A 4 8.25 -21.15 13.29
C ASN A 4 7.09 -21.55 12.37
N HIS A 5 5.99 -20.81 12.38
CA HIS A 5 4.87 -21.06 11.48
C HIS A 5 5.20 -20.66 10.03
N ILE A 6 5.79 -19.47 9.84
CA ILE A 6 5.97 -18.94 8.48
C ILE A 6 7.03 -19.69 7.66
N LYS A 7 7.99 -20.35 8.32
CA LYS A 7 9.02 -21.20 7.67
C LYS A 7 8.44 -22.35 6.85
N ASN A 8 7.23 -22.79 7.16
CA ASN A 8 6.58 -23.91 6.47
C ASN A 8 5.89 -23.48 5.17
N PHE A 9 5.84 -22.19 4.87
CA PHE A 9 5.22 -21.67 3.66
C PHE A 9 6.25 -21.54 2.53
N SER A 10 5.82 -21.81 1.29
CA SER A 10 6.68 -21.77 0.10
C SER A 10 7.28 -20.39 -0.20
N PHE A 11 6.65 -19.32 0.30
CA PHE A 11 7.10 -17.93 0.11
C PHE A 11 8.01 -17.43 1.25
N TYR A 12 8.44 -18.29 2.17
CA TYR A 12 9.31 -17.89 3.28
C TYR A 12 10.67 -17.35 2.80
N VAL A 13 11.09 -16.23 3.40
CA VAL A 13 12.43 -15.66 3.23
C VAL A 13 13.03 -15.35 4.61
N PRO A 14 14.33 -15.61 4.87
CA PRO A 14 14.94 -15.41 6.19
C PRO A 14 14.81 -14.00 6.79
N THR A 15 14.70 -12.98 5.94
CA THR A 15 14.56 -11.57 6.34
C THR A 15 13.12 -11.15 6.63
N MET A 16 12.14 -12.06 6.48
CA MET A 16 10.73 -11.77 6.71
C MET A 16 10.44 -11.48 8.19
N ARG A 17 9.65 -10.44 8.42
CA ARG A 17 9.22 -9.91 9.72
C ARG A 17 7.69 -9.90 9.78
N PHE A 18 7.14 -9.84 10.98
CA PHE A 18 5.70 -9.75 11.19
C PHE A 18 5.07 -8.55 10.44
N HIS A 19 5.78 -7.41 10.40
CA HIS A 19 5.33 -6.20 9.70
C HIS A 19 5.14 -6.40 8.20
N ASN A 20 5.78 -7.40 7.57
CA ASN A 20 5.58 -7.66 6.15
C ASN A 20 4.15 -8.09 5.83
N LEU A 21 3.45 -8.75 6.77
CA LEU A 21 2.02 -9.07 6.58
C LEU A 21 1.16 -7.81 6.53
N ARG A 22 1.49 -6.82 7.37
CA ARG A 22 0.84 -5.50 7.35
C ARG A 22 1.15 -4.74 6.07
N ASP A 23 2.39 -4.82 5.58
CA ASP A 23 2.78 -4.23 4.28
C ASP A 23 2.00 -4.87 3.13
N THR A 24 1.83 -6.20 3.14
CA THR A 24 1.02 -6.93 2.16
C THR A 24 -0.44 -6.47 2.22
N TYR A 25 -1.04 -6.42 3.41
CA TYR A 25 -2.40 -5.91 3.59
C TYR A 25 -2.56 -4.49 3.03
N ALA A 26 -1.67 -3.56 3.39
CA ALA A 26 -1.73 -2.18 2.91
C ALA A 26 -1.62 -2.08 1.38
N THR A 27 -0.71 -2.83 0.78
CA THR A 27 -0.52 -2.86 -0.67
C THR A 27 -1.75 -3.41 -1.39
N LEU A 28 -2.35 -4.49 -0.88
CA LEU A 28 -3.55 -5.08 -1.46
C LEU A 28 -4.76 -4.16 -1.32
N MET A 29 -4.92 -3.46 -0.20
CA MET A 29 -6.02 -2.50 -0.04
C MET A 29 -5.94 -1.38 -1.09
N LEU A 30 -4.75 -0.80 -1.32
CA LEU A 30 -4.59 0.23 -2.36
C LEU A 30 -4.82 -0.32 -3.77
N LYS A 31 -4.37 -1.54 -4.06
CA LYS A 31 -4.64 -2.21 -5.35
C LYS A 31 -6.12 -2.46 -5.60
N ASN A 32 -6.91 -2.59 -4.54
CA ASN A 32 -8.37 -2.71 -4.62
C ASN A 32 -9.05 -1.36 -4.37
N GLU A 33 -8.42 -0.26 -4.81
CA GLU A 33 -8.99 1.09 -4.85
C GLU A 33 -9.41 1.65 -3.47
N CYS A 34 -8.86 1.12 -2.38
CA CYS A 34 -9.11 1.68 -1.05
C CYS A 34 -8.56 3.10 -0.95
N ASN A 35 -9.40 4.02 -0.46
CA ASN A 35 -8.97 5.38 -0.18
C ASN A 35 -7.79 5.42 0.82
N ILE A 36 -6.73 6.15 0.47
CA ILE A 36 -5.48 6.22 1.26
C ILE A 36 -5.68 6.75 2.70
N PHE A 37 -6.62 7.67 2.92
CA PHE A 37 -6.91 8.20 4.25
C PHE A 37 -7.71 7.20 5.09
N THR A 38 -8.58 6.42 4.46
CA THR A 38 -9.22 5.27 5.12
C THR A 38 -8.17 4.24 5.51
N LEU A 39 -7.25 3.89 4.60
CA LEU A 39 -6.16 2.96 4.89
C LEU A 39 -5.28 3.46 6.06
N LYS A 40 -4.94 4.75 6.10
CA LYS A 40 -4.19 5.36 7.23
C LYS A 40 -4.89 5.08 8.58
N LYS A 41 -6.21 5.25 8.64
CA LYS A 41 -7.01 4.97 9.85
C LYS A 41 -7.00 3.48 10.20
N LEU A 42 -7.20 2.60 9.21
CA LEU A 42 -7.19 1.14 9.41
C LEU A 42 -5.83 0.63 9.91
N LEU A 43 -4.74 1.19 9.40
CA LEU A 43 -3.39 0.88 9.85
C LEU A 43 -3.05 1.53 11.21
N GLY A 44 -3.85 2.47 11.70
CA GLY A 44 -3.56 3.22 12.93
C GLY A 44 -2.32 4.11 12.79
N HIS A 45 -2.05 4.64 11.60
CA HIS A 45 -0.93 5.57 11.40
C HIS A 45 -1.31 6.97 11.87
N SER A 46 -0.51 7.53 12.78
CA SER A 46 -0.63 8.92 13.22
C SER A 46 -0.29 9.88 12.08
N ASN A 47 0.83 9.64 11.39
CA ASN A 47 1.31 10.48 10.29
C ASN A 47 0.98 9.90 8.90
N PHE A 48 0.67 10.76 7.94
CA PHE A 48 0.39 10.34 6.56
C PHE A 48 1.62 9.74 5.88
N SER A 49 2.82 10.28 6.15
CA SER A 49 4.09 9.80 5.57
C SER A 49 4.32 8.29 5.78
N SER A 50 3.88 7.74 6.91
CA SER A 50 3.99 6.30 7.17
C SER A 50 3.09 5.45 6.25
N THR A 51 1.99 6.02 5.76
CA THR A 51 1.05 5.36 4.84
C THR A 51 1.42 5.61 3.38
N SER A 52 1.94 6.81 3.06
CA SER A 52 2.27 7.20 1.68
C SER A 52 3.35 6.30 1.07
N ARG A 53 4.18 5.63 1.87
CA ARG A 53 5.16 4.63 1.41
C ARG A 53 4.56 3.46 0.61
N TYR A 54 3.24 3.22 0.74
CA TYR A 54 2.54 2.16 0.00
C TYR A 54 2.01 2.64 -1.35
N ILE A 55 1.98 3.95 -1.59
CA ILE A 55 1.62 4.51 -2.89
C ILE A 55 2.79 4.24 -3.83
N LYS A 56 2.55 3.38 -4.82
CA LYS A 56 3.48 3.12 -5.91
C LYS A 56 2.84 3.66 -7.17
N PHE A 57 3.59 4.46 -7.91
CA PHE A 57 3.16 4.99 -9.19
C PHE A 57 3.85 4.24 -10.32
N ASP A 58 3.14 4.02 -11.42
CA ASP A 58 3.74 3.58 -12.68
C ASP A 58 3.42 4.56 -13.84
N ILE A 59 3.90 4.22 -15.04
CA ILE A 59 3.76 5.07 -16.22
C ILE A 59 2.29 5.27 -16.62
N SER A 60 1.42 4.31 -16.31
CA SER A 60 -0.01 4.40 -16.61
C SER A 60 -0.71 5.43 -15.72
N ASP A 61 -0.31 5.53 -14.45
CA ASP A 61 -0.82 6.56 -13.53
C ASP A 61 -0.49 7.98 -14.04
N LEU A 62 0.71 8.16 -14.58
CA LEU A 62 1.16 9.44 -15.14
C LEU A 62 0.40 9.82 -16.41
N ALA A 63 0.00 8.84 -17.22
CA ALA A 63 -0.77 9.09 -18.43
C ALA A 63 -2.21 9.56 -18.13
N GLN A 64 -2.76 9.17 -16.97
CA GLN A 64 -4.11 9.57 -16.53
C GLN A 64 -4.13 10.92 -15.80
N ALA A 65 -2.99 11.37 -15.26
CA ALA A 65 -2.91 12.61 -14.50
C ALA A 65 -3.38 13.86 -15.30
N PRO A 66 -3.02 14.05 -16.58
CA PRO A 66 -3.54 15.17 -17.38
C PRO A 66 -5.04 15.10 -17.61
N VAL A 67 -5.59 13.89 -17.83
CA VAL A 67 -7.02 13.67 -18.07
C VAL A 67 -7.83 14.02 -16.84
N LEU A 68 -7.34 13.65 -15.66
CA LEU A 68 -7.95 14.01 -14.37
C LEU A 68 -7.90 15.52 -14.11
N SER A 69 -6.81 16.21 -14.44
CA SER A 69 -6.73 17.67 -14.29
C SER A 69 -7.82 18.39 -15.07
N SER A 70 -8.04 17.99 -16.32
CA SER A 70 -9.09 18.55 -17.18
C SER A 70 -10.50 18.21 -16.69
N LEU A 71 -10.70 17.02 -16.10
CA LEU A 71 -11.98 16.60 -15.51
C LEU A 71 -12.29 17.32 -14.18
N MET A 72 -11.26 17.78 -13.47
CA MET A 72 -11.41 18.44 -12.18
C MET A 72 -11.51 19.98 -12.29
N GLU A 73 -11.53 20.54 -13.50
CA GLU A 73 -11.57 21.99 -13.77
C GLU A 73 -10.49 22.78 -13.01
N ILE A 74 -9.33 22.15 -12.78
CA ILE A 74 -8.17 22.82 -12.19
C ILE A 74 -7.40 23.45 -13.35
N GLU A 75 -7.73 24.70 -13.68
CA GLU A 75 -6.90 25.60 -14.51
C GLU A 75 -5.61 26.02 -13.80
#